data_AF-A0A7H8QP27-F1
#
_entry.id   AF-A0A7H8QP27-F1
#
_cell.length_a   1.000
_cell.length_b   1.000
_cell.length_c   1.000
_cell.angle_alpha   90.00
_cell.angle_beta   90.00
_cell.angle_gamma   90.00
#
_symmetry.space_group_name_H-M   'P 1'
#
loop_
_entity.id
_entity.type
_entity.pdbx_description
1 polymer ?
#
loop_
_entity_poly.entity_id
_entity_poly.type
_entity_poly.pdbx_seq_one_letter_code
_entity_poly.pdbx_strand_id
1 'polypeptide(L)'
;MEGADAVIEGLQKAIGHVRTFHGLTAQTIHLTGDGTAEATTYCAAGHFLGEKSFLAEARYFDKLVKVIEGDSILWKISYRLTTMMGVPRGDVSMFSIDLNEWANSLQA
;
A
#
# COMPACT_ATOMS: atom_id res chain seq x y z
N MET A 1 -16.99 -12.78 -4.66
CA MET A 1 -16.56 -11.54 -3.99
C MET A 1 -15.73 -10.78 -5.00
N GLU A 2 -16.06 -9.53 -5.31
CA GLU A 2 -15.36 -8.72 -6.31
C GLU A 2 -14.97 -7.37 -5.69
N GLY A 3 -13.95 -6.72 -6.25
CA GLY A 3 -13.52 -5.39 -5.79
C GLY A 3 -12.76 -5.40 -4.45
N ALA A 4 -12.93 -4.35 -3.66
CA ALA A 4 -12.13 -4.09 -2.47
C ALA A 4 -12.18 -5.20 -1.41
N ASP A 5 -13.33 -5.86 -1.24
CA ASP A 5 -13.50 -6.91 -0.23
C ASP A 5 -12.66 -8.16 -0.54
N ALA A 6 -12.54 -8.54 -1.82
CA ALA A 6 -11.71 -9.65 -2.25
C ALA A 6 -10.21 -9.36 -2.00
N VAL A 7 -9.80 -8.11 -2.23
CA VAL A 7 -8.45 -7.63 -1.93
C VAL A 7 -8.17 -7.65 -0.43
N ILE A 8 -9.12 -7.18 0.40
CA ILE A 8 -8.99 -7.16 1.86
C ILE A 8 -8.86 -8.59 2.40
N GLU A 9 -9.72 -9.52 1.98
CA GLU A 9 -9.66 -10.91 2.45
C GLU A 9 -8.34 -11.59 2.04
N GLY A 10 -7.89 -11.38 0.80
CA GLY A 10 -6.61 -11.90 0.32
C GLY A 10 -5.43 -11.38 1.14
N LEU A 11 -5.40 -10.07 1.42
CA LEU A 11 -4.37 -9.45 2.25
C LEU A 11 -4.42 -9.96 3.70
N GLN A 12 -5.60 -10.09 4.29
CA GLN A 12 -5.75 -10.60 5.66
C GLN A 12 -5.22 -12.02 5.80
N LYS A 13 -5.52 -12.91 4.85
CA LYS A 13 -5.00 -14.29 4.84
C LYS A 13 -3.48 -14.34 4.68
N ALA A 14 -2.93 -13.50 3.80
CA ALA A 14 -1.52 -13.57 3.45
C ALA A 14 -0.58 -12.88 4.45
N ILE A 15 -1.06 -11.83 5.14
CA ILE A 15 -0.24 -11.04 6.07
C ILE A 15 -0.43 -11.53 7.51
N GLY A 16 -1.57 -12.12 7.88
CA GLY A 16 -1.84 -12.55 9.25
C GLY A 16 -1.73 -11.40 10.28
N HIS A 17 -1.39 -11.72 11.54
CA HIS A 17 -1.22 -10.73 12.62
C HIS A 17 0.22 -10.19 12.69
N VAL A 18 0.69 -9.56 11.62
CA VAL A 18 2.02 -8.91 11.58
C VAL A 18 1.94 -7.52 12.20
N ARG A 19 2.90 -7.17 13.06
CA ARG A 19 3.05 -5.79 13.56
C ARG A 19 3.76 -4.97 12.49
N THR A 20 3.28 -3.77 12.20
CA THR A 20 3.87 -2.92 11.16
C THR A 20 4.19 -1.52 11.66
N PHE A 21 5.20 -0.89 11.06
CA PHE A 21 5.37 0.56 11.08
C PHE A 21 5.40 1.08 9.64
N HIS A 22 4.86 2.28 9.44
CA HIS A 22 4.93 3.00 8.18
C HIS A 22 5.33 4.45 8.47
N GLY A 23 6.59 4.78 8.19
CA GLY A 23 7.09 6.15 8.23
C GLY A 23 6.87 6.81 6.88
N LEU A 24 5.83 7.63 6.77
CA LEU A 24 5.63 8.51 5.62
C LEU A 24 6.48 9.76 5.82
N THR A 25 7.37 10.05 4.87
CA THR A 25 8.41 11.08 5.01
C THR A 25 8.20 12.21 4.01
N ALA A 26 9.16 12.44 3.12
CA ALA A 26 9.07 13.47 2.09
C ALA A 26 7.83 13.23 1.23
N GLN A 27 7.03 14.28 1.06
CA GLN A 27 5.83 14.26 0.25
C GLN A 27 5.77 15.50 -0.63
N THR A 28 5.32 15.32 -1.86
CA THR A 28 5.00 16.41 -2.78
C THR A 28 3.60 16.17 -3.33
N ILE A 29 2.75 17.19 -3.28
CA ILE A 29 1.38 17.14 -3.79
C ILE A 29 1.25 18.19 -4.89
N HIS A 30 0.67 17.80 -6.01
CA HIS A 30 0.38 18.65 -7.15
C HIS A 30 -1.11 18.58 -7.48
N LEU A 31 -1.81 19.71 -7.42
CA LEU A 31 -3.20 19.78 -7.89
C LEU A 31 -3.21 19.69 -9.41
N THR A 32 -3.98 18.75 -9.95
CA THR A 32 -4.08 18.53 -11.40
C THR A 32 -5.39 19.03 -11.99
N GLY A 33 -6.33 19.45 -11.15
CA GLY A 33 -7.63 20.00 -11.55
C GLY A 33 -8.55 20.26 -10.36
N ASP A 34 -9.77 20.70 -10.66
CA ASP A 34 -10.80 20.96 -9.66
C ASP A 34 -11.29 19.64 -9.04
N GLY A 35 -10.64 19.28 -7.93
CA GLY A 35 -10.91 18.04 -7.20
C GLY A 35 -10.02 16.86 -7.58
N THR A 36 -8.94 17.07 -8.34
CA THR A 36 -7.93 16.02 -8.60
C THR A 36 -6.53 16.50 -8.21
N ALA A 37 -5.74 15.57 -7.69
CA ALA A 37 -4.35 15.82 -7.34
C ALA A 37 -3.49 14.58 -7.56
N GLU A 38 -2.19 14.78 -7.70
CA GLU A 38 -1.17 13.73 -7.70
C GLU A 38 -0.25 13.93 -6.50
N ALA A 39 0.13 12.86 -5.83
CA ALA A 39 1.05 12.91 -4.70
C ALA A 39 2.19 11.90 -4.88
N THR A 40 3.41 12.36 -4.65
CA THR A 40 4.57 11.46 -4.47
C THR A 40 4.93 11.44 -3.00
N THR A 41 4.97 10.26 -2.38
CA THR A 41 5.32 10.07 -0.97
C THR A 41 6.42 9.03 -0.83
N TYR A 42 7.46 9.33 -0.06
CA TYR A 42 8.50 8.36 0.29
C TYR A 42 8.17 7.69 1.63
N CYS A 43 8.20 6.36 1.66
CA CYS A 43 7.81 5.54 2.79
C CYS A 43 8.96 4.63 3.22
N ALA A 44 9.24 4.59 4.52
CA ALA A 44 10.00 3.51 5.15
C ALA A 44 9.03 2.62 5.92
N ALA A 45 9.00 1.33 5.61
CA ALA A 45 8.08 0.39 6.20
C ALA A 45 8.81 -0.78 6.85
N GLY A 46 8.25 -1.28 7.96
CA GLY A 46 8.72 -2.47 8.63
C GLY A 46 7.59 -3.37 9.06
N HIS A 47 7.85 -4.67 8.97
CA HIS A 47 6.95 -5.75 9.34
C HIS A 47 7.68 -6.62 10.37
N PHE A 48 6.99 -7.05 11.43
CA PHE A 48 7.55 -7.88 12.49
C PHE A 48 6.61 -9.04 12.86
N LEU A 49 7.17 -10.24 12.96
CA LEU A 49 6.47 -11.46 13.35
C LEU A 49 7.39 -12.33 14.21
N GLY A 50 7.17 -12.33 15.53
CA GLY A 50 8.09 -12.98 16.48
C GLY A 50 9.49 -12.38 16.38
N GLU A 51 10.50 -13.20 16.10
CA GLU A 51 11.89 -12.78 15.90
C GLU A 51 12.21 -12.39 14.44
N LYS A 52 11.24 -12.55 13.53
CA LYS A 52 11.40 -12.20 12.10
C LYS A 52 11.06 -10.74 11.87
N SER A 53 11.77 -10.11 10.94
CA SER A 53 11.45 -8.77 10.46
C SER A 53 11.69 -8.64 8.96
N PHE A 54 10.94 -7.74 8.32
CA PHE A 54 11.14 -7.31 6.95
C PHE A 54 11.03 -5.79 6.86
N LEU A 55 12.02 -5.17 6.24
CA LEU A 55 12.19 -3.72 6.13
C LEU A 55 12.32 -3.34 4.66
N ALA A 56 11.55 -2.35 4.22
CA ALA A 56 11.60 -1.86 2.85
C ALA A 56 11.42 -0.34 2.81
N GLU A 57 11.99 0.27 1.79
CA GLU A 57 11.74 1.65 1.42
C GLU A 57 10.97 1.68 0.11
N ALA A 58 10.10 2.66 -0.06
CA ALA A 58 9.22 2.73 -1.20
C ALA A 58 8.92 4.18 -1.58
N ARG A 59 8.61 4.38 -2.86
CA ARG A 59 7.94 5.57 -3.36
C ARG A 59 6.50 5.20 -3.73
N TYR A 60 5.55 5.93 -3.17
CA TYR A 60 4.16 5.90 -3.58
C TYR A 60 3.90 7.05 -4.54
N PHE A 61 3.36 6.74 -5.70
CA PHE A 61 2.76 7.72 -6.61
C PHE A 61 1.24 7.51 -6.58
N ASP A 62 0.54 8.51 -6.06
CA ASP A 62 -0.90 8.46 -5.83
C ASP A 62 -1.63 9.43 -6.76
N LYS A 63 -2.76 8.98 -7.31
CA LYS A 63 -3.79 9.88 -7.82
C LYS A 63 -4.87 10.01 -6.76
N LEU A 64 -5.24 11.25 -6.46
CA LEU A 64 -6.19 11.62 -5.44
C LEU A 64 -7.41 12.27 -6.07
N VAL A 65 -8.58 11.95 -5.53
CA VAL A 65 -9.85 12.57 -5.88
C VAL A 65 -10.47 13.19 -4.63
N LYS A 66 -10.98 14.40 -4.77
CA LYS A 66 -11.77 15.09 -3.76
C LYS A 66 -13.16 14.45 -3.70
N VAL A 67 -13.57 14.01 -2.52
CA VAL A 67 -14.88 13.41 -2.25
C VAL A 67 -15.56 14.25 -1.17
N ILE A 68 -16.84 14.53 -1.38
CA ILE A 68 -17.68 15.25 -0.41
C ILE A 68 -18.54 14.19 0.30
N GLU A 69 -18.36 14.04 1.60
CA GLU A 69 -19.13 13.11 2.44
C GLU A 69 -19.82 13.89 3.55
N GLY A 70 -21.12 14.14 3.39
CA GLY A 70 -21.86 15.09 4.22
C GLY A 70 -21.23 16.47 4.12
N ASP A 71 -20.86 17.04 5.28
CA ASP A 71 -20.22 18.36 5.36
C ASP A 71 -18.68 18.29 5.31
N SER A 72 -18.10 17.10 5.12
CA SER A 72 -16.65 16.89 5.09
C SER A 72 -16.11 16.79 3.68
N ILE A 73 -14.96 17.42 3.46
CA ILE A 73 -14.15 17.26 2.26
C ILE A 73 -13.03 16.27 2.57
N LEU A 74 -13.01 15.15 1.85
CA LEU A 74 -11.97 14.13 1.94
C LEU A 74 -11.19 14.06 0.63
N TRP A 75 -9.92 13.67 0.72
CA TRP A 75 -9.11 13.30 -0.45
C TRP A 75 -8.85 11.80 -0.39
N LYS A 76 -9.39 11.06 -1.36
CA LYS A 76 -9.25 9.62 -1.44
C LYS A 76 -8.26 9.23 -2.53
N ILE A 77 -7.48 8.18 -2.27
CA ILE A 77 -6.59 7.59 -3.26
C ILE A 77 -7.43 6.80 -4.25
N SER A 78 -7.48 7.25 -5.49
CA SER A 78 -8.14 6.53 -6.59
C SER A 78 -7.19 5.55 -7.29
N TYR A 79 -5.89 5.80 -7.20
CA TYR A 79 -4.85 4.94 -7.74
C TYR A 79 -3.56 5.13 -6.94
N ARG A 80 -2.84 4.03 -6.69
CA ARG A 80 -1.49 4.03 -6.13
C ARG A 80 -0.57 3.13 -6.95
N LEU A 81 0.55 3.68 -7.39
CA LEU A 81 1.70 2.92 -7.85
C LEU A 81 2.77 2.91 -6.75
N THR A 82 3.07 1.73 -6.24
CA THR A 82 4.16 1.52 -5.28
C THR A 82 5.40 1.05 -6.01
N THR A 83 6.48 1.83 -5.92
CA THR A 83 7.80 1.43 -6.42
C THR A 83 8.70 1.14 -5.23
N MET A 84 9.18 -0.09 -5.07
CA MET A 84 10.22 -0.40 -4.09
C MET A 84 11.49 0.38 -4.42
N MET A 85 12.09 0.95 -3.38
CA MET A 85 13.33 1.69 -3.46
C MET A 85 14.41 0.94 -2.68
N GLY A 86 15.54 0.70 -3.33
CA GLY A 86 16.60 -0.11 -2.75
C GLY A 86 16.24 -1.60 -2.65
N VAL A 87 17.07 -2.34 -1.91
CA VAL A 87 16.89 -3.78 -1.69
C VAL A 87 16.20 -3.98 -0.35
N PRO A 88 14.99 -4.59 -0.31
CA PRO A 88 14.35 -4.95 0.94
C PRO A 88 15.24 -5.86 1.78
N ARG A 89 15.14 -5.75 3.10
CA ARG A 89 15.98 -6.50 4.05
C ARG A 89 15.12 -7.32 4.98
N GLY A 90 15.63 -8.46 5.42
CA GLY A 90 14.98 -9.30 6.41
C GLY A 90 14.39 -10.59 5.83
N ASP A 91 13.50 -11.22 6.60
CA ASP A 91 12.99 -12.57 6.32
C ASP A 91 11.65 -12.52 5.56
N VAL A 92 11.71 -12.76 4.25
CA VAL A 92 10.52 -12.78 3.38
C VAL A 92 9.57 -13.94 3.68
N SER A 93 10.03 -15.00 4.36
CA SER A 93 9.18 -16.13 4.75
C SER A 93 8.14 -15.77 5.83
N MET A 94 8.21 -14.56 6.38
CA MET A 94 7.20 -14.05 7.30
C MET A 94 5.88 -13.68 6.62
N PHE A 95 5.88 -13.53 5.29
CA PHE A 95 4.67 -13.32 4.53
C PHE A 95 4.19 -14.67 4.01
N SER A 96 2.97 -15.06 4.38
CA SER A 96 2.31 -16.27 3.89
C SER A 96 1.72 -16.03 2.49
N ILE A 97 2.52 -15.44 1.59
CA ILE A 97 2.13 -15.16 0.22
C ILE A 97 2.76 -16.23 -0.67
N ASP A 98 1.93 -17.14 -1.21
CA ASP A 98 2.29 -17.83 -2.44
C ASP A 98 2.18 -16.82 -3.59
N LEU A 99 3.32 -16.24 -3.95
CA LEU A 99 3.40 -15.21 -4.97
C LEU A 99 2.96 -15.72 -6.35
N ASN A 100 3.09 -17.02 -6.62
CA ASN A 100 2.69 -17.61 -7.89
C ASN A 100 1.18 -17.79 -7.95
N GLU A 101 0.57 -18.30 -6.88
CA GLU A 101 -0.88 -18.46 -6.80
C GLU A 101 -1.60 -17.10 -6.82
N TRP A 102 -1.05 -16.11 -6.12
CA TRP A 102 -1.61 -14.75 -6.11
C TRP A 102 -1.46 -14.03 -7.45
N ALA A 103 -0.30 -14.14 -8.12
CA ALA A 103 -0.12 -13.53 -9.44
C ALA A 103 -1.10 -14.11 -10.48
N ASN A 104 -1.39 -15.41 -10.40
CA ASN A 104 -2.34 -16.08 -11.29
C ASN A 104 -3.79 -15.67 -11.03
N SER A 105 -4.17 -15.38 -9.79
CA SER A 105 -5.55 -14.95 -9.46
C SER A 105 -5.88 -13.52 -9.91
N LEU A 106 -4.86 -12.70 -10.18
CA LEU A 106 -5.00 -11.33 -10.71
C LEU A 106 -5.12 -11.28 -12.24
N GLN A 107 -4.91 -12.39 -12.94
CA GLN A 107 -5.01 -12.50 -14.40
C GLN A 107 -6.35 -13.11 -14.87
N ALA A 108 -7.18 -13.59 -13.95
CA ALA A 108 -8.52 -14.13 -14.21
C ALA A 108 -9.59 -13.05 -14.02
#